data_AF-A0A966CUJ2-F1
#
_entry.id   AF-A0A966CUJ2-F1
#
_cell.length_a   1.000
_cell.length_b   1.000
_cell.length_c   1.000
_cell.angle_alpha   90.00
_cell.angle_beta   90.00
_cell.angle_gamma   90.00
#
_symmetry.space_group_name_H-M   'P 1'
#
loop_
_entity.id
_entity.type
_entity.pdbx_description
1 polymer ?
#
loop_
_entity_poly.entity_id
_entity_poly.type
_entity_poly.pdbx_seq_one_letter_code
_entity_poly.pdbx_strand_id
1 'polypeptide(L)'
;MEYFEKKITYLRGLCDGSGFDEASKEGKIFHGMLEIMDDMAFMLETFMDDEDMECLDESEDEDGEDQPIFFYSFICPNCGEELDVDQETMESVTEIQCPKCGNGIPIGTADADSLTF
;
A
#
# COMPACT_ATOMS: atom_id res chain seq x y z
N MET A 1 18.16 -2.99 -7.02
CA MET A 1 17.21 -2.33 -6.11
C MET A 1 17.90 -1.20 -5.31
N GLU A 2 17.83 0.06 -5.74
CA GLU A 2 18.66 1.15 -5.15
C GLU A 2 18.05 1.85 -3.90
N TYR A 3 16.80 1.54 -3.54
CA TYR A 3 16.06 2.28 -2.52
C TYR A 3 16.57 2.04 -1.09
N PHE A 4 16.73 0.77 -0.70
CA PHE A 4 17.21 0.41 0.64
C PHE A 4 18.66 0.83 0.84
N GLU A 5 19.51 0.65 -0.19
CA GLU A 5 20.91 1.07 -0.16
C GLU A 5 21.06 2.59 0.06
N LYS A 6 20.26 3.41 -0.63
CA LYS A 6 20.24 4.88 -0.41
C LYS A 6 19.86 5.25 1.02
N LYS A 7 18.85 4.58 1.59
CA LYS A 7 18.40 4.84 2.96
C LYS A 7 19.42 4.41 4.01
N ILE A 8 20.02 3.23 3.85
CA ILE A 8 21.04 2.74 4.78
C ILE A 8 22.29 3.62 4.71
N THR A 9 22.69 4.04 3.51
CA THR A 9 23.79 4.99 3.31
C THR A 9 23.53 6.34 3.98
N TYR A 10 22.31 6.86 3.89
CA TYR A 10 21.91 8.08 4.61
C TYR A 10 22.03 7.91 6.13
N LEU A 11 21.53 6.80 6.68
CA LEU A 11 21.62 6.51 8.12
C LEU A 11 23.06 6.31 8.59
N ARG A 12 23.92 5.69 7.77
CA ARG A 12 25.37 5.57 8.02
C ARG A 12 26.02 6.95 8.12
N GLY A 13 25.75 7.84 7.16
CA GLY A 13 26.23 9.22 7.20
C GLY A 13 25.74 10.01 8.44
N LEU A 14 24.50 9.78 8.88
CA LEU A 14 23.99 10.35 10.13
C LEU A 14 24.69 9.78 11.37
N CYS A 15 24.98 8.48 11.40
CA CYS A 15 25.71 7.85 12.51
C CYS A 15 27.12 8.43 12.62
N ASP A 16 27.82 8.57 11.50
CA ASP A 16 29.16 9.16 11.41
C ASP A 16 29.14 10.65 11.82
N GLY A 17 28.12 11.39 11.36
CA GLY A 17 27.96 12.82 11.65
C GLY A 17 27.48 13.14 13.07
N SER A 18 26.88 12.19 13.77
CA SER A 18 26.36 12.38 15.14
C SER A 18 27.43 12.22 16.21
N GLY A 19 28.66 11.85 15.85
CA GLY A 19 29.78 11.69 16.78
C GLY A 19 29.73 10.38 17.57
N PHE A 20 29.00 9.37 17.08
CA PHE A 20 29.06 8.01 17.62
C PHE A 20 30.34 7.33 17.13
N ASP A 21 31.43 7.52 17.86
CA ASP A 21 32.68 6.80 17.64
C ASP A 21 32.39 5.29 17.58
N GLU A 22 32.84 4.62 16.52
CA GLU A 22 32.71 3.20 16.30
C GLU A 22 33.26 2.35 17.46
N ALA A 23 34.21 2.89 18.23
CA ALA A 23 34.74 2.23 19.43
C ALA A 23 33.82 2.36 20.67
N SER A 24 32.91 3.33 20.68
CA SER A 24 31.95 3.55 21.77
C SER A 24 30.92 2.41 21.87
N LYS A 25 30.22 2.32 23.00
CA LYS A 25 29.21 1.27 23.18
C LYS A 25 28.04 1.51 22.23
N GLU A 26 27.67 2.76 22.07
CA GLU A 26 26.61 3.25 21.20
C GLU A 26 26.99 3.08 19.73
N GLY A 27 28.21 3.45 19.35
CA GLY A 27 28.72 3.28 17.98
C GLY A 27 28.71 1.83 17.54
N LYS A 28 29.17 0.90 18.38
CA LYS A 28 29.09 -0.56 18.09
C LYS A 28 27.66 -1.04 17.87
N ILE A 29 26.70 -0.51 18.64
CA ILE A 29 25.29 -0.88 18.49
C ILE A 29 24.74 -0.32 17.17
N PHE A 30 24.97 0.95 16.86
CA PHE A 30 24.46 1.58 15.65
C PHE A 30 25.08 1.01 14.38
N HIS A 31 26.39 0.78 14.37
CA HIS A 31 27.06 0.15 13.23
C HIS A 31 26.60 -1.30 13.06
N GLY A 32 26.46 -2.06 14.15
CA GLY A 32 25.88 -3.41 14.08
C GLY A 32 24.43 -3.42 13.60
N MET A 33 23.62 -2.42 13.94
CA MET A 33 22.26 -2.26 13.38
C MET A 33 22.30 -1.97 11.88
N LEU A 34 23.22 -1.12 11.42
CA LEU A 34 23.38 -0.82 9.99
C LEU A 34 23.83 -2.06 9.19
N GLU A 35 24.73 -2.88 9.74
CA GLU A 35 25.13 -4.16 9.14
C GLU A 35 23.94 -5.12 8.99
N ILE A 36 23.10 -5.26 10.03
CA ILE A 36 21.89 -6.09 9.95
C ILE A 36 20.93 -5.54 8.89
N MET A 37 20.80 -4.22 8.77
CA MET A 37 19.96 -3.60 7.74
C MET A 37 20.51 -3.84 6.32
N ASP A 38 21.83 -3.81 6.13
CA ASP A 38 22.48 -4.17 4.86
C ASP A 38 22.20 -5.64 4.51
N ASP A 39 22.32 -6.56 5.48
CA ASP A 39 22.02 -7.99 5.28
C ASP A 39 20.53 -8.22 4.93
N MET A 40 19.62 -7.49 5.59
CA MET A 40 18.18 -7.54 5.28
C MET A 40 17.87 -6.99 3.89
N ALA A 41 18.53 -5.90 3.49
CA ALA A 41 18.35 -5.31 2.16
C ALA A 41 18.85 -6.28 1.07
N PHE A 42 20.01 -6.90 1.25
CA PHE A 42 20.55 -7.90 0.33
C PHE A 42 19.65 -9.14 0.23
N MET A 43 19.13 -9.61 1.38
CA MET A 43 18.19 -10.72 1.42
C MET A 43 16.92 -10.37 0.63
N LEU A 44 16.31 -9.20 0.90
CA LEU A 44 15.13 -8.74 0.16
C LEU A 44 15.41 -8.61 -1.34
N GLU A 45 16.55 -8.07 -1.75
CA GLU A 45 16.92 -7.97 -3.17
C GLU A 45 17.00 -9.36 -3.81
N THR A 46 17.58 -10.34 -3.13
CA THR A 46 17.64 -11.73 -3.60
C THR A 46 16.25 -12.37 -3.69
N PHE A 47 15.38 -12.13 -2.70
CA PHE A 47 13.99 -12.63 -2.71
C PHE A 47 13.10 -11.96 -3.75
N MET A 48 13.40 -10.71 -4.11
CA MET A 48 12.65 -9.94 -5.11
C MET A 48 13.12 -10.25 -6.54
N ASP A 49 14.39 -10.61 -6.73
CA ASP A 49 14.94 -11.04 -8.02
C ASP A 49 14.52 -12.47 -8.42
N ASP A 50 14.20 -13.33 -7.46
CA ASP A 50 13.70 -14.70 -7.69
C ASP A 50 12.16 -14.71 -7.91
N GLU A 51 11.73 -14.36 -9.13
CA GLU A 51 10.44 -14.69 -9.80
C GLU A 51 9.07 -14.44 -9.11
N ASP A 52 8.97 -14.00 -7.85
CA ASP A 52 7.68 -13.89 -7.12
C ASP A 52 7.24 -12.45 -6.78
N MET A 53 7.86 -11.41 -7.39
CA MET A 53 7.49 -10.00 -7.15
C MET A 53 7.09 -9.21 -8.42
N GLU A 54 6.52 -9.86 -9.44
CA GLU A 54 5.71 -9.14 -10.45
C GLU A 54 4.37 -8.61 -9.87
N CYS A 55 4.08 -8.83 -8.57
CA CYS A 55 2.83 -8.38 -7.92
C CYS A 55 2.98 -7.18 -6.97
N LEU A 56 4.17 -6.58 -6.84
CA LEU A 56 4.36 -5.37 -6.00
C LEU A 56 4.93 -4.17 -6.78
N ASP A 57 5.14 -4.31 -8.09
CA ASP A 57 5.67 -3.25 -8.97
C ASP A 57 4.64 -2.69 -9.97
N GLU A 58 3.41 -3.22 -10.03
CA GLU A 58 2.31 -2.63 -10.84
C GLU A 58 1.69 -1.36 -10.20
N SER A 59 2.34 -0.71 -9.24
CA SER A 59 1.84 0.54 -8.65
C SER A 59 2.71 1.78 -8.88
N GLU A 60 3.75 1.71 -9.70
CA GLU A 60 4.52 2.91 -10.10
C GLU A 60 4.79 2.95 -11.61
N ASP A 61 3.72 2.87 -12.43
CA ASP A 61 3.78 3.31 -13.83
C ASP A 61 3.58 4.83 -13.92
N GLU A 62 4.68 5.55 -14.16
CA GLU A 62 4.67 6.93 -14.64
C GLU A 62 3.86 7.04 -15.96
N ASP A 63 2.96 8.04 -16.02
CA ASP A 63 2.17 8.51 -17.18
C ASP A 63 0.78 7.88 -17.45
N GLY A 64 -0.08 7.86 -16.43
CA GLY A 64 -1.52 7.65 -16.65
C GLY A 64 -2.41 8.15 -15.51
N GLU A 65 -2.46 9.46 -15.27
CA GLU A 65 -3.33 10.12 -14.26
C GLU A 65 -3.53 9.31 -12.97
N ASP A 66 -2.65 9.48 -11.97
CA ASP A 66 -2.83 9.05 -10.58
C ASP A 66 -4.08 9.73 -9.96
N GLN A 67 -5.26 9.35 -10.43
CA GLN A 67 -6.52 9.70 -9.84
C GLN A 67 -6.64 8.83 -8.57
N PRO A 68 -6.80 9.43 -7.39
CA PRO A 68 -7.00 8.64 -6.18
C PRO A 68 -8.22 7.71 -6.37
N ILE A 69 -8.02 6.40 -6.21
CA ILE A 69 -9.10 5.42 -6.29
C ILE A 69 -9.93 5.54 -5.00
N PHE A 70 -11.17 6.03 -5.11
CA PHE A 70 -12.08 6.14 -3.98
C PHE A 70 -12.91 4.85 -3.81
N PHE A 71 -12.96 4.36 -2.57
CA PHE A 71 -13.82 3.26 -2.16
C PHE A 71 -14.92 3.74 -1.22
N TYR A 72 -16.11 3.14 -1.36
CA TYR A 72 -17.29 3.38 -0.53
C TYR A 72 -17.67 2.10 0.20
N SER A 73 -17.81 2.17 1.53
CA SER A 73 -18.19 1.02 2.35
C SER A 73 -19.69 1.01 2.64
N PHE A 74 -20.33 -0.12 2.40
CA PHE A 74 -21.76 -0.34 2.63
C PHE A 74 -22.00 -1.56 3.52
N ILE A 75 -23.06 -1.51 4.31
CA ILE A 75 -23.53 -2.66 5.10
C ILE A 75 -24.73 -3.27 4.37
N CYS A 76 -24.62 -4.54 3.98
CA CYS A 76 -25.73 -5.27 3.37
C CYS A 76 -26.94 -5.31 4.34
N PRO A 77 -28.11 -4.78 3.96
CA PRO A 77 -29.27 -4.73 4.86
C PRO A 77 -29.86 -6.11 5.18
N ASN A 78 -29.58 -7.13 4.36
CA ASN A 78 -30.12 -8.48 4.55
C ASN A 78 -29.26 -9.35 5.48
N CYS A 79 -27.93 -9.25 5.40
CA CYS A 79 -27.03 -10.16 6.13
C CYS A 79 -25.97 -9.48 6.98
N GLY A 80 -25.90 -8.14 6.96
CA GLY A 80 -24.97 -7.35 7.76
C GLY A 80 -23.52 -7.44 7.32
N GLU A 81 -23.23 -7.97 6.12
CA GLU A 81 -21.88 -8.00 5.58
C GLU A 81 -21.43 -6.59 5.18
N GLU A 82 -20.17 -6.26 5.47
CA GLU A 82 -19.53 -5.04 4.99
C GLU A 82 -18.97 -5.30 3.58
N LEU A 83 -19.26 -4.39 2.65
CA LEU A 83 -18.77 -4.44 1.28
C LEU A 83 -18.07 -3.12 0.96
N ASP A 84 -16.87 -3.22 0.41
CA ASP A 84 -16.17 -2.10 -0.19
C ASP A 84 -16.39 -2.10 -1.70
N VAL A 85 -16.79 -0.95 -2.23
CA VAL A 85 -17.15 -0.77 -3.63
C VAL A 85 -16.35 0.39 -4.21
N ASP A 86 -15.71 0.19 -5.36
CA ASP A 86 -15.00 1.26 -6.06
C ASP A 86 -15.95 2.29 -6.71
N GLN A 87 -15.39 3.46 -7.03
CA GLN A 87 -16.13 4.54 -7.67
C GLN A 87 -16.68 4.17 -9.06
N GLU A 88 -15.95 3.38 -9.85
CA GLU A 88 -16.39 2.97 -11.19
C GLU A 88 -17.68 2.12 -11.13
N THR A 89 -17.76 1.21 -10.18
CA THR A 89 -18.95 0.39 -9.92
C THR A 89 -20.11 1.26 -9.46
N MET A 90 -19.87 2.27 -8.63
CA MET A 90 -20.91 3.23 -8.21
C MET A 90 -21.46 4.06 -9.37
N GLU A 91 -20.64 4.41 -10.35
CA GLU A 91 -21.05 5.20 -11.51
C GLU A 91 -21.71 4.34 -12.60
N SER A 92 -21.36 3.06 -12.67
CA SER A 92 -21.80 2.16 -13.74
C SER A 92 -23.06 1.35 -13.42
N VAL A 93 -23.34 1.06 -12.14
CA VAL A 93 -24.47 0.23 -11.74
C VAL A 93 -25.32 0.85 -10.63
N THR A 94 -26.60 0.47 -10.61
CA THR A 94 -27.58 0.94 -9.61
C THR A 94 -27.90 -0.10 -8.54
N GLU A 95 -27.44 -1.35 -8.73
CA GLU A 95 -27.64 -2.47 -7.81
C GLU A 95 -26.39 -3.36 -7.79
N ILE A 96 -25.91 -3.72 -6.60
CA ILE A 96 -24.78 -4.66 -6.41
C ILE A 96 -25.25 -5.92 -5.70
N GLN A 97 -24.70 -7.06 -6.11
CA GLN A 97 -24.99 -8.34 -5.49
C GLN A 97 -24.13 -8.56 -4.25
N CYS A 98 -24.77 -8.82 -3.11
CA CYS A 98 -24.05 -9.17 -1.90
C CYS A 98 -23.31 -10.51 -2.06
N PRO A 99 -22.00 -10.60 -1.82
CA PRO A 99 -21.23 -11.84 -2.01
C PRO A 99 -21.63 -12.94 -1.02
N LYS A 100 -22.19 -12.57 0.13
CA LYS A 100 -22.56 -13.50 1.19
C LYS A 100 -23.96 -14.08 1.05
N CYS A 101 -24.93 -13.26 0.65
CA CYS A 101 -26.34 -13.69 0.60
C CYS A 101 -26.98 -13.64 -0.79
N GLY A 102 -26.28 -13.08 -1.79
CA GLY A 102 -26.77 -13.00 -3.16
C GLY A 102 -27.96 -12.06 -3.35
N ASN A 103 -28.31 -11.25 -2.34
CA ASN A 103 -29.34 -10.21 -2.49
C ASN A 103 -28.75 -8.97 -3.15
N GLY A 104 -29.55 -8.35 -4.02
CA GLY A 104 -29.25 -7.04 -4.60
C GLY A 104 -29.38 -5.91 -3.56
N ILE A 105 -28.37 -5.06 -3.52
CA ILE A 105 -28.27 -3.87 -2.68
C ILE A 105 -28.44 -2.66 -3.62
N PRO A 106 -29.49 -1.85 -3.48
CA PRO A 106 -29.69 -0.65 -4.30
C PRO A 106 -28.81 0.50 -3.79
N ILE A 107 -28.08 1.16 -4.69
CA ILE A 107 -27.01 2.12 -4.30
C ILE A 107 -27.25 3.53 -4.82
N GLY A 108 -28.44 3.76 -5.39
CA GLY A 108 -28.86 5.06 -5.90
C GLY A 108 -28.43 5.28 -7.35
N THR A 109 -28.82 6.44 -7.90
CA THR A 109 -28.56 6.84 -9.28
C THR A 109 -27.65 8.07 -9.28
N ALA A 110 -26.68 8.14 -10.19
CA ALA A 110 -25.85 9.34 -10.36
C ALA A 110 -26.66 10.57 -10.83
N ASP A 111 -27.84 10.36 -11.41
CA ASP A 111 -28.74 11.41 -11.87
C ASP A 111 -29.52 12.02 -10.70
N ALA A 112 -29.00 13.13 -10.15
CA ALA A 112 -29.67 13.92 -9.12
C ALA A 112 -31.09 14.37 -9.53
N ASP A 113 -31.35 14.53 -10.85
CA ASP A 113 -32.65 14.88 -11.40
C ASP A 113 -33.69 13.74 -11.36
N SER A 114 -33.24 12.49 -11.16
CA SER A 114 -34.11 11.32 -10.99
C SER A 114 -34.41 11.00 -9.52
N LEU A 115 -33.72 11.67 -8.60
CA LEU A 115 -34.03 11.65 -7.18
C LEU A 115 -35.29 12.49 -6.93
N THR A 116 -36.44 11.84 -6.97
CA THR A 116 -37.70 12.45 -6.53
C THR A 116 -37.77 12.41 -5.01
N PHE A 117 -37.64 13.58 -4.38
CA PHE A 117 -37.91 13.78 -2.95
C PHE A 117 -39.41 13.92 -2.68
#